data_AF-A0A536SZK3-F1
#
_entry.id   AF-A0A536SZK3-F1
#
_cell.length_a   1.000
_cell.length_b   1.000
_cell.length_c   1.000
_cell.angle_alpha   90.00
_cell.angle_beta   90.00
_cell.angle_gamma   90.00
#
_symmetry.space_group_name_H-M   'P 1'
#
loop_
_entity.id
_entity.type
_entity.pdbx_description
1 polymer ?
#
loop_
_entity_poly.entity_id
_entity_poly.type
_entity_poly.pdbx_seq_one_letter_code
_entity_poly.pdbx_strand_id
1 'polypeptide(L)'
;MALPGRRLPGGRCRRPAALQGRLAHPRERRALTAASARRIHLPSMMKPLRLAPGLALLLAACAALPREGSAAREEPIRESEAALPTGGKAIATFESLGIYWKPPAAPGPAGCLVRYKPSGEDAWKEALPLWYDARNGECRGSIVNLKPDTQYIVRLGLPGEPSSVELKTRTWSERFPIAKTIEVGARTTTLEISEGGSPQGYLLYKGGTIDVRDAQPFAVRIAAPYVIVRGFTVKGAQQDAIRIEPNAHDVVIEENDVSEWGRFRRVNYAGWKIGMNMDSGIAAYCRKGPSLERVIIQNNKIHHPRYGANSWSEGHPAGPNAILFSQCGGNHVFRFNEIYSDEGRYFMDAIGGEENFSDIGFPNSDTDIYGNIIMHAWDDAIEAEGANRNVRIWGNYLDRTTTGVATTVTQVGPVYIFRNVYNRSRQLVNRAPDDDDRNVFAKSGTTAQWGGGRRYIFHNTLLQSPPESGGRFPLGAGGAISG
;
A
#
# COMPACT_ATOMS: atom_id res chain seq x y z
N MET A 1 -25.00 30.68 73.88
CA MET A 1 -26.32 30.50 74.52
C MET A 1 -27.25 29.74 73.57
N ALA A 2 -28.14 28.93 74.15
CA ALA A 2 -29.31 28.21 73.63
C ALA A 2 -29.61 28.10 72.10
N LEU A 3 -29.83 26.82 71.71
CA LEU A 3 -30.69 26.25 70.65
C LEU A 3 -32.20 26.63 70.80
N PRO A 4 -33.20 26.06 70.04
CA PRO A 4 -33.19 25.23 68.80
C PRO A 4 -34.25 25.57 67.71
N GLY A 5 -33.92 25.22 66.45
CA GLY A 5 -34.64 24.26 65.54
C GLY A 5 -36.15 24.32 65.19
N ARG A 6 -36.47 23.95 63.93
CA ARG A 6 -37.68 23.17 63.54
C ARG A 6 -37.50 22.46 62.17
N ARG A 7 -38.41 21.53 61.84
CA ARG A 7 -38.25 20.45 60.83
C ARG A 7 -38.88 20.74 59.44
N LEU A 8 -38.41 19.98 58.45
CA LEU A 8 -38.95 19.69 57.09
C LEU A 8 -40.44 19.25 57.11
N PRO A 9 -41.26 19.36 56.02
CA PRO A 9 -41.10 18.50 54.82
C PRO A 9 -41.56 19.01 53.41
N GLY A 10 -40.89 18.49 52.37
CA GLY A 10 -41.51 17.94 51.14
C GLY A 10 -42.00 18.87 50.02
N GLY A 11 -41.72 18.50 48.76
CA GLY A 11 -42.62 18.87 47.64
C GLY A 11 -42.01 19.27 46.28
N ARG A 12 -41.88 18.27 45.38
CA ARG A 12 -42.07 18.33 43.91
C ARG A 12 -41.16 19.20 43.00
N CYS A 13 -40.78 18.54 41.90
CA CYS A 13 -40.09 19.01 40.71
C CYS A 13 -40.56 20.36 40.13
N ARG A 14 -39.61 21.18 39.66
CA ARG A 14 -39.76 22.05 38.48
C ARG A 14 -38.47 22.04 37.63
N ARG A 15 -38.64 22.00 36.31
CA ARG A 15 -37.57 22.23 35.31
C ARG A 15 -37.34 23.75 35.13
N PRO A 16 -36.11 24.21 34.86
CA PRO A 16 -35.83 25.32 33.95
C PRO A 16 -35.67 24.74 32.53
N ALA A 17 -36.45 25.12 31.51
CA ALA A 17 -36.53 26.44 30.88
C ALA A 17 -35.25 26.76 30.08
N ALA A 18 -35.33 26.58 28.76
CA ALA A 18 -34.24 26.84 27.82
C ALA A 18 -34.12 28.33 27.48
N LEU A 19 -32.88 28.82 27.32
CA LEU A 19 -32.63 30.15 26.76
C LEU A 19 -32.66 30.08 25.22
N GLN A 20 -33.44 30.97 24.61
CA GLN A 20 -33.41 31.17 23.16
C GLN A 20 -32.36 32.23 22.79
N GLY A 21 -31.48 31.90 21.86
CA GLY A 21 -30.63 32.85 21.14
C GLY A 21 -30.76 32.58 19.64
N ARG A 22 -31.35 33.51 18.90
CA ARG A 22 -31.56 33.38 17.44
C ARG A 22 -30.32 33.85 16.68
N LEU A 23 -29.99 33.18 15.58
CA LEU A 23 -29.60 33.81 14.31
C LEU A 23 -29.87 32.81 13.17
N ALA A 24 -30.33 33.31 12.02
CA ALA A 24 -30.63 32.54 10.80
C ALA A 24 -29.43 32.65 9.80
N HIS A 25 -29.32 31.98 8.65
CA HIS A 25 -30.29 31.23 7.81
C HIS A 25 -29.52 30.19 6.92
N PRO A 26 -30.07 29.73 5.76
CA PRO A 26 -30.50 28.35 5.45
C PRO A 26 -29.37 27.34 5.10
N ARG A 27 -29.45 26.05 5.52
CA ARG A 27 -30.14 24.93 4.82
C ARG A 27 -29.78 24.70 3.34
N GLU A 28 -29.02 23.63 3.08
CA GLU A 28 -29.49 22.50 2.25
C GLU A 28 -28.98 21.16 2.83
N ARG A 29 -29.91 20.23 3.09
CA ARG A 29 -29.65 18.80 3.26
C ARG A 29 -30.73 18.06 2.49
N ARG A 30 -30.37 17.37 1.40
CA ARG A 30 -31.26 16.40 0.75
C ARG A 30 -30.83 14.99 1.14
N ALA A 31 -31.81 14.18 1.53
CA ALA A 31 -31.62 12.77 1.82
C ALA A 31 -31.47 11.97 0.52
N LEU A 32 -30.62 10.93 0.54
CA LEU A 32 -30.58 9.89 -0.48
C LEU A 32 -31.28 8.64 0.09
N THR A 33 -32.46 8.35 -0.43
CA THR A 33 -33.22 7.12 -0.14
C THR A 33 -32.70 5.96 -0.99
N ALA A 34 -32.52 4.80 -0.37
CA ALA A 34 -32.10 3.59 -1.06
C ALA A 34 -33.17 3.04 -2.02
N ALA A 35 -32.76 2.51 -3.18
CA ALA A 35 -33.64 1.77 -4.08
C ALA A 35 -32.93 0.62 -4.82
N SER A 36 -33.35 -0.60 -4.48
CA SER A 36 -33.41 -1.82 -5.31
C SER A 36 -32.18 -2.27 -6.12
N ALA A 37 -31.49 -3.29 -5.61
CA ALA A 37 -30.73 -4.22 -6.44
C ALA A 37 -31.66 -5.15 -7.24
N ARG A 38 -31.30 -5.49 -8.48
CA ARG A 38 -31.87 -6.63 -9.22
C ARG A 38 -30.76 -7.57 -9.67
N ARG A 39 -30.76 -8.80 -9.16
CA ARG A 39 -29.97 -9.92 -9.72
C ARG A 39 -30.66 -10.43 -10.98
N ILE A 40 -29.87 -10.74 -12.01
CA ILE A 40 -30.28 -11.61 -13.12
C ILE A 40 -29.51 -12.92 -12.98
N HIS A 41 -30.21 -14.04 -13.20
CA HIS A 41 -29.70 -15.39 -13.06
C HIS A 41 -30.01 -16.14 -14.35
N LEU A 42 -29.02 -16.78 -14.96
CA LEU A 42 -29.22 -17.75 -16.04
C LEU A 42 -28.29 -18.96 -15.85
N PRO A 43 -28.67 -20.15 -16.35
CA PRO A 43 -28.26 -21.40 -15.73
C PRO A 43 -27.13 -22.13 -16.47
N SER A 44 -26.48 -23.02 -15.72
CA SER A 44 -25.48 -23.98 -16.21
C SER A 44 -26.12 -25.14 -16.96
N MET A 45 -25.47 -25.63 -18.03
CA MET A 45 -25.68 -26.99 -18.52
C MET A 45 -24.39 -27.67 -19.01
N MET A 46 -24.27 -28.93 -18.57
CA MET A 46 -23.61 -30.08 -19.21
C MET A 46 -22.06 -30.19 -19.24
N LYS A 47 -21.59 -31.17 -18.45
CA LYS A 47 -20.34 -31.93 -18.58
C LYS A 47 -20.56 -33.13 -19.56
N PRO A 48 -19.65 -34.12 -19.66
CA PRO A 48 -18.31 -34.08 -20.25
C PRO A 48 -18.15 -35.19 -21.34
N LEU A 49 -16.98 -35.32 -21.96
CA LEU A 49 -16.59 -36.58 -22.61
C LEU A 49 -15.22 -37.04 -22.11
N ARG A 50 -15.12 -38.31 -21.74
CA ARG A 50 -13.87 -39.00 -21.38
C ARG A 50 -13.35 -39.75 -22.62
N LEU A 51 -12.03 -39.86 -22.76
CA LEU A 51 -11.39 -41.12 -23.12
C LEU A 51 -9.96 -41.14 -22.52
N ALA A 52 -9.40 -42.34 -22.36
CA ALA A 52 -8.11 -42.58 -21.68
C ALA A 52 -7.18 -43.44 -22.60
N PRO A 53 -6.19 -44.22 -22.11
CA PRO A 53 -4.79 -43.83 -22.24
C PRO A 53 -3.87 -44.87 -22.95
N GLY A 54 -2.62 -44.50 -23.20
CA GLY A 54 -1.46 -45.40 -23.45
C GLY A 54 -0.17 -44.71 -22.99
N LEU A 55 0.71 -45.30 -22.15
CA LEU A 55 1.66 -46.41 -22.41
C LEU A 55 2.61 -46.09 -23.61
N ALA A 56 3.94 -46.24 -23.56
CA ALA A 56 4.81 -46.90 -22.58
C ALA A 56 6.31 -46.50 -22.70
N LEU A 57 7.01 -46.50 -21.55
CA LEU A 57 8.30 -47.20 -21.27
C LEU A 57 9.68 -46.79 -21.88
N LEU A 58 10.68 -46.70 -20.96
CA LEU A 58 12.12 -47.10 -21.10
C LEU A 58 12.95 -46.29 -22.14
N LEU A 59 14.29 -46.16 -22.14
CA LEU A 59 15.47 -46.55 -21.33
C LEU A 59 16.56 -45.46 -21.63
N ALA A 60 17.73 -45.30 -20.99
CA ALA A 60 18.47 -46.09 -20.02
C ALA A 60 19.29 -45.22 -19.03
N ALA A 61 20.06 -45.90 -18.18
CA ALA A 61 21.12 -45.39 -17.31
C ALA A 61 22.51 -45.34 -18.00
N CYS A 62 23.46 -44.55 -17.47
CA CYS A 62 24.82 -45.05 -17.17
C CYS A 62 25.75 -44.06 -16.41
N ALA A 63 26.51 -44.65 -15.48
CA ALA A 63 27.87 -44.30 -15.03
C ALA A 63 28.23 -42.87 -14.59
N ALA A 64 28.52 -42.73 -13.29
CA ALA A 64 29.39 -41.71 -12.72
C ALA A 64 30.76 -42.31 -12.36
N LEU A 65 31.85 -41.56 -12.59
CA LEU A 65 33.15 -41.72 -11.91
C LEU A 65 33.83 -40.35 -11.76
N PRO A 66 34.72 -40.16 -10.77
CA PRO A 66 35.08 -38.83 -10.26
C PRO A 66 36.34 -38.23 -10.88
N ARG A 67 36.50 -36.91 -10.71
CA ARG A 67 37.81 -36.24 -10.72
C ARG A 67 37.89 -35.24 -9.56
N GLU A 68 38.93 -35.40 -8.77
CA GLU A 68 39.33 -34.42 -7.74
C GLU A 68 40.02 -33.22 -8.40
N GLY A 69 39.80 -32.04 -7.83
CA GLY A 69 40.44 -30.79 -8.26
C GLY A 69 40.35 -29.77 -7.15
N SER A 70 41.45 -29.60 -6.41
CA SER A 70 41.54 -28.65 -5.30
C SER A 70 41.66 -27.20 -5.81
N ALA A 71 40.75 -26.33 -5.36
CA ALA A 71 40.88 -24.88 -5.47
C ALA A 71 40.34 -24.24 -4.17
N ALA A 72 40.89 -23.07 -3.81
CA ALA A 72 40.68 -22.46 -2.51
C ALA A 72 39.23 -22.04 -2.25
N ARG A 73 38.80 -22.11 -0.97
CA ARG A 73 37.51 -21.62 -0.52
C ARG A 73 37.55 -20.10 -0.31
N GLU A 74 36.94 -19.36 -1.22
CA GLU A 74 36.20 -18.16 -0.82
C GLU A 74 34.85 -18.65 -0.24
N GLU A 75 34.45 -18.18 0.94
CA GLU A 75 33.10 -18.44 1.45
C GLU A 75 32.15 -17.37 0.89
N PRO A 76 31.13 -17.77 0.08
CA PRO A 76 30.05 -16.85 -0.25
C PRO A 76 29.18 -16.62 0.99
N ILE A 77 28.77 -15.37 1.18
CA ILE A 77 27.80 -14.98 2.20
C ILE A 77 26.55 -15.84 2.01
N ARG A 78 26.18 -16.61 3.03
CA ARG A 78 25.01 -17.48 2.99
C ARG A 78 23.73 -16.66 2.98
N GLU A 79 23.12 -16.51 1.80
CA GLU A 79 21.68 -16.31 1.74
C GLU A 79 20.99 -17.47 2.44
N SER A 80 20.08 -17.15 3.37
CA SER A 80 19.22 -18.13 4.02
C SER A 80 18.04 -18.52 3.11
N GLU A 81 18.34 -18.98 1.88
CA GLU A 81 17.38 -19.78 1.13
C GLU A 81 17.22 -21.14 1.81
N ALA A 82 16.29 -21.20 2.76
CA ALA A 82 15.75 -22.49 3.20
C ALA A 82 15.11 -23.16 1.98
N ALA A 83 15.70 -24.27 1.54
CA ALA A 83 15.37 -24.93 0.27
C ALA A 83 13.85 -25.12 0.10
N LEU A 84 13.28 -24.38 -0.87
CA LEU A 84 11.85 -24.39 -1.12
C LEU A 84 11.40 -25.80 -1.57
N PRO A 85 10.24 -26.30 -1.09
CA PRO A 85 9.70 -27.55 -1.61
C PRO A 85 9.48 -27.43 -3.12
N THR A 86 9.86 -28.49 -3.85
CA THR A 86 9.92 -28.51 -5.31
C THR A 86 8.60 -28.09 -5.96
N GLY A 87 8.53 -26.86 -6.48
CA GLY A 87 7.44 -26.44 -7.37
C GLY A 87 7.01 -24.97 -7.32
N GLY A 88 7.17 -24.21 -6.23
CA GLY A 88 6.75 -22.80 -6.25
C GLY A 88 6.50 -22.16 -4.89
N LYS A 89 6.12 -20.88 -4.90
CA LYS A 89 5.91 -20.04 -3.71
C LYS A 89 4.56 -19.33 -3.79
N ALA A 90 3.90 -19.14 -2.65
CA ALA A 90 2.70 -18.32 -2.51
C ALA A 90 2.84 -17.40 -1.29
N ILE A 91 3.05 -16.10 -1.53
CA ILE A 91 3.16 -15.06 -0.51
C ILE A 91 1.80 -14.42 -0.28
N ALA A 92 1.37 -14.33 0.98
CA ALA A 92 0.04 -13.87 1.35
C ALA A 92 0.07 -12.48 1.97
N THR A 93 -0.97 -11.70 1.68
CA THR A 93 -1.45 -10.53 2.43
C THR A 93 -2.86 -10.85 2.99
N PHE A 94 -3.67 -9.84 3.35
CA PHE A 94 -5.07 -10.05 3.80
C PHE A 94 -6.00 -10.57 2.70
N GLU A 95 -5.93 -10.01 1.49
CA GLU A 95 -6.91 -10.28 0.41
C GLU A 95 -6.27 -10.82 -0.87
N SER A 96 -4.94 -11.03 -0.86
CA SER A 96 -4.19 -11.44 -2.04
C SER A 96 -3.18 -12.55 -1.75
N LEU A 97 -2.85 -13.31 -2.80
CA LEU A 97 -1.70 -14.21 -2.86
C LEU A 97 -0.85 -13.84 -4.08
N GLY A 98 0.40 -13.48 -3.88
CA GLY A 98 1.41 -13.43 -4.94
C GLY A 98 2.01 -14.81 -5.16
N ILE A 99 1.98 -15.28 -6.40
CA ILE A 99 2.37 -16.63 -6.80
C ILE A 99 3.63 -16.56 -7.67
N TYR A 100 4.51 -17.53 -7.44
CA TYR A 100 5.79 -17.68 -8.14
C TYR A 100 6.01 -19.15 -8.51
N TRP A 101 6.40 -19.42 -9.75
CA TRP A 101 6.74 -20.77 -10.22
C TRP A 101 7.71 -20.70 -11.39
N LYS A 102 8.81 -21.45 -11.34
CA LYS A 102 9.63 -21.78 -12.52
C LYS A 102 9.09 -23.07 -13.15
N PRO A 103 8.29 -23.01 -14.24
CA PRO A 103 7.77 -24.21 -14.88
C PRO A 103 8.89 -25.03 -15.54
N PRO A 104 8.71 -26.35 -15.75
CA PRO A 104 9.70 -27.21 -16.39
C PRO A 104 9.91 -26.92 -17.88
N ALA A 105 8.97 -26.20 -18.51
CA ALA A 105 9.05 -25.74 -19.89
C ALA A 105 8.35 -24.37 -20.02
N ALA A 106 8.66 -23.61 -21.06
CA ALA A 106 8.02 -22.32 -21.31
C ALA A 106 6.53 -22.52 -21.70
N PRO A 107 5.57 -21.87 -21.01
CA PRO A 107 4.13 -22.05 -21.25
C PRO A 107 3.59 -21.34 -22.51
N GLY A 108 4.46 -20.69 -23.28
CA GLY A 108 4.06 -19.83 -24.38
C GLY A 108 3.24 -18.60 -23.93
N PRO A 109 2.47 -17.97 -24.85
CA PRO A 109 1.79 -16.70 -24.58
C PRO A 109 0.61 -16.80 -23.60
N ALA A 110 0.12 -18.01 -23.31
CA ALA A 110 -0.97 -18.24 -22.36
C ALA A 110 -0.53 -18.11 -20.88
N GLY A 111 0.78 -18.20 -20.60
CA GLY A 111 1.29 -18.17 -19.23
C GLY A 111 0.95 -19.44 -18.44
N CYS A 112 1.34 -19.47 -17.16
CA CYS A 112 1.05 -20.62 -16.30
C CYS A 112 -0.38 -20.54 -15.74
N LEU A 113 -1.12 -21.64 -15.83
CA LEU A 113 -2.49 -21.72 -15.33
C LEU A 113 -2.52 -21.83 -13.81
N VAL A 114 -3.49 -21.15 -13.19
CA VAL A 114 -3.68 -21.14 -11.72
C VAL A 114 -5.12 -21.42 -11.37
N ARG A 115 -5.32 -22.40 -10.48
CA ARG A 115 -6.62 -22.70 -9.88
C ARG A 115 -6.50 -22.68 -8.37
N TYR A 116 -7.54 -22.23 -7.69
CA TYR A 116 -7.54 -22.12 -6.23
C TYR A 116 -8.89 -22.44 -5.62
N LYS A 117 -8.89 -22.85 -4.35
CA LYS A 117 -10.10 -22.98 -3.53
C LYS A 117 -9.76 -22.81 -2.04
N PRO A 118 -10.70 -22.33 -1.21
CA PRO A 118 -10.58 -22.44 0.23
C PRO A 118 -10.42 -23.91 0.65
N SER A 119 -9.62 -24.15 1.68
CA SER A 119 -9.42 -25.48 2.25
C SER A 119 -10.73 -25.96 2.87
N GLY A 120 -11.18 -27.16 2.49
CA GLY A 120 -12.49 -27.72 2.89
C GLY A 120 -13.63 -27.43 1.91
N GLU A 121 -13.46 -26.52 0.94
CA GLU A 121 -14.39 -26.42 -0.20
C GLU A 121 -13.97 -27.37 -1.33
N ASP A 122 -14.91 -27.80 -2.18
CA ASP A 122 -14.63 -28.64 -3.35
C ASP A 122 -14.48 -27.85 -4.66
N ALA A 123 -15.15 -26.70 -4.77
CA ALA A 123 -15.25 -25.92 -5.99
C ALA A 123 -13.94 -25.16 -6.29
N TRP A 124 -13.24 -25.57 -7.33
CA TRP A 124 -12.06 -24.86 -7.86
C TRP A 124 -12.47 -23.65 -8.68
N LYS A 125 -11.91 -22.49 -8.32
CA LYS A 125 -11.93 -21.26 -9.12
C LYS A 125 -10.67 -21.17 -9.97
N GLU A 126 -10.76 -20.44 -11.08
CA GLU A 126 -9.60 -20.09 -11.90
C GLU A 126 -9.18 -18.66 -11.54
N ALA A 127 -7.87 -18.39 -11.55
CA ALA A 127 -7.32 -17.04 -11.45
C ALA A 127 -6.80 -16.59 -12.82
N LEU A 128 -6.40 -15.33 -12.94
CA LEU A 128 -5.65 -14.87 -14.11
C LEU A 128 -4.38 -15.72 -14.26
N PRO A 129 -4.05 -16.24 -15.45
CA PRO A 129 -2.79 -16.94 -15.67
C PRO A 129 -1.58 -16.10 -15.26
N LEU A 130 -0.58 -16.74 -14.67
CA LEU A 130 0.68 -16.10 -14.31
C LEU A 130 1.40 -15.69 -15.59
N TRP A 131 1.89 -14.46 -15.63
CA TRP A 131 2.75 -14.00 -16.71
C TRP A 131 4.10 -14.71 -16.61
N TYR A 132 4.53 -15.32 -17.71
CA TYR A 132 5.85 -15.93 -17.85
C TYR A 132 6.87 -14.88 -18.29
N ASP A 133 7.86 -14.62 -17.46
CA ASP A 133 9.00 -13.78 -17.78
C ASP A 133 10.15 -14.63 -18.34
N ALA A 134 10.31 -14.59 -19.66
CA ALA A 134 11.36 -15.33 -20.35
C ALA A 134 12.78 -14.89 -19.95
N ARG A 135 12.96 -13.72 -19.32
CA ARG A 135 14.27 -13.23 -18.84
C ARG A 135 14.82 -14.05 -17.68
N ASN A 136 13.96 -14.69 -16.89
CA ASN A 136 14.35 -15.51 -15.74
C ASN A 136 13.62 -16.86 -15.61
N GLY A 137 12.86 -17.25 -16.64
CA GLY A 137 12.20 -18.55 -16.73
C GLY A 137 11.09 -18.76 -15.70
N GLU A 138 10.47 -17.68 -15.22
CA GLU A 138 9.54 -17.72 -14.10
C GLU A 138 8.16 -17.15 -14.44
N CYS A 139 7.13 -17.90 -14.08
CA CYS A 139 5.75 -17.47 -14.02
C CYS A 139 5.46 -16.72 -12.71
N ARG A 140 5.02 -15.47 -12.83
CA ARG A 140 4.62 -14.60 -11.71
C ARG A 140 3.22 -14.02 -11.92
N GLY A 141 2.47 -13.87 -10.82
CA GLY A 141 1.15 -13.26 -10.86
C GLY A 141 0.39 -13.43 -9.55
N SER A 142 -0.75 -12.75 -9.42
CA SER A 142 -1.50 -12.70 -8.17
C SER A 142 -2.94 -13.19 -8.27
N ILE A 143 -3.41 -13.81 -7.19
CA ILE A 143 -4.82 -14.08 -6.91
C ILE A 143 -5.30 -12.98 -5.94
N VAL A 144 -6.45 -12.35 -6.22
CA VAL A 144 -6.96 -11.17 -5.49
C VAL A 144 -8.44 -11.30 -5.14
N ASN A 145 -8.93 -10.45 -4.22
CA ASN A 145 -10.28 -10.52 -3.62
C ASN A 145 -10.53 -11.84 -2.87
N LEU A 146 -9.51 -12.33 -2.17
CA LEU A 146 -9.60 -13.47 -1.26
C LEU A 146 -10.17 -13.03 0.09
N LYS A 147 -10.68 -13.98 0.87
CA LYS A 147 -11.09 -13.72 2.25
C LYS A 147 -9.85 -13.66 3.14
N PRO A 148 -9.73 -12.72 4.09
CA PRO A 148 -8.76 -12.79 5.18
C PRO A 148 -8.90 -14.06 6.03
N ASP A 149 -7.83 -14.38 6.79
CA ASP A 149 -7.70 -15.56 7.67
C ASP A 149 -8.19 -16.90 7.07
N THR A 150 -8.00 -17.08 5.76
CA THR A 150 -8.53 -18.22 5.03
C THR A 150 -7.39 -19.03 4.45
N GLN A 151 -7.37 -20.32 4.78
CA GLN A 151 -6.45 -21.27 4.18
C GLN A 151 -6.91 -21.60 2.76
N TYR A 152 -6.03 -21.44 1.79
CA TYR A 152 -6.24 -21.74 0.39
C TYR A 152 -5.36 -22.91 -0.06
N ILE A 153 -5.91 -23.73 -0.95
CA ILE A 153 -5.17 -24.68 -1.77
C ILE A 153 -5.08 -24.06 -3.17
N VAL A 154 -3.86 -23.93 -3.70
CA VAL A 154 -3.57 -23.37 -5.03
C VAL A 154 -2.91 -24.45 -5.86
N ARG A 155 -3.28 -24.58 -7.14
CA ARG A 155 -2.69 -25.51 -8.09
C ARG A 155 -2.20 -24.77 -9.33
N LEU A 156 -0.99 -25.13 -9.77
CA LEU A 156 -0.31 -24.55 -10.93
C LEU A 156 -0.12 -25.62 -12.00
N GLY A 157 -0.19 -25.25 -13.28
CA GLY A 157 0.03 -26.16 -14.41
C GLY A 157 0.33 -25.45 -15.72
N LEU A 158 0.87 -26.20 -16.68
CA LEU A 158 1.06 -25.71 -18.04
C LEU A 158 -0.27 -25.78 -18.84
N PRO A 159 -0.46 -24.91 -19.84
CA PRO A 159 -1.62 -24.98 -20.74
C PRO A 159 -1.72 -26.36 -21.42
N GLY A 160 -2.88 -27.01 -21.34
CA GLY A 160 -3.12 -28.34 -21.92
C GLY A 160 -2.67 -29.52 -21.04
N GLU A 161 -1.98 -29.27 -19.93
CA GLU A 161 -1.49 -30.32 -19.02
C GLU A 161 -2.27 -30.35 -17.68
N PRO A 162 -2.23 -31.49 -16.95
CA PRO A 162 -2.65 -31.53 -15.56
C PRO A 162 -1.83 -30.58 -14.67
N SER A 163 -2.41 -30.09 -13.58
CA SER A 163 -1.66 -29.30 -12.58
C SER A 163 -0.55 -30.15 -11.95
N SER A 164 0.68 -29.63 -11.99
CA SER A 164 1.91 -30.31 -11.54
C SER A 164 2.41 -29.84 -10.16
N VAL A 165 1.89 -28.72 -9.65
CA VAL A 165 2.26 -28.17 -8.34
C VAL A 165 0.99 -27.89 -7.52
N GLU A 166 0.99 -28.25 -6.24
CA GLU A 166 -0.01 -27.82 -5.25
C GLU A 166 0.66 -27.07 -4.10
N LEU A 167 0.18 -25.86 -3.80
CA LEU A 167 0.62 -25.01 -2.71
C LEU A 167 -0.50 -24.87 -1.68
N LYS A 168 -0.13 -24.82 -0.40
CA LYS A 168 -1.05 -24.50 0.72
C LYS A 168 -0.55 -23.25 1.41
N THR A 169 -1.42 -22.26 1.57
CA THR A 169 -1.09 -20.96 2.16
C THR A 169 -2.32 -20.38 2.86
N ARG A 170 -2.14 -19.36 3.70
CA ARG A 170 -3.22 -18.72 4.46
C ARG A 170 -3.09 -17.20 4.31
N THR A 171 -4.18 -16.55 3.89
CA THR A 171 -4.30 -15.09 3.92
C THR A 171 -4.22 -14.59 5.36
N TRP A 172 -3.65 -13.40 5.55
CA TRP A 172 -3.45 -12.86 6.90
C TRP A 172 -4.76 -12.66 7.65
N SER A 173 -4.71 -12.83 8.97
CA SER A 173 -5.82 -12.45 9.84
C SER A 173 -5.74 -10.96 10.13
N GLU A 174 -6.88 -10.28 10.07
CA GLU A 174 -7.01 -8.86 10.49
C GLU A 174 -6.97 -8.69 12.02
N ARG A 175 -6.79 -9.78 12.75
CA ARG A 175 -6.66 -9.83 14.21
C ARG A 175 -5.21 -10.09 14.58
N PHE A 176 -4.50 -9.03 14.95
CA PHE A 176 -3.17 -9.14 15.54
C PHE A 176 -3.31 -9.61 16.99
N PRO A 177 -2.66 -10.72 17.41
CA PRO A 177 -2.61 -11.09 18.81
C PRO A 177 -1.80 -10.06 19.59
N ILE A 178 -2.18 -9.74 20.82
CA ILE A 178 -1.50 -8.75 21.66
C ILE A 178 -0.99 -9.47 22.91
N ALA A 179 0.32 -9.41 23.16
CA ALA A 179 0.94 -9.94 24.38
C ALA A 179 0.83 -8.96 25.54
N LYS A 180 1.00 -7.66 25.27
CA LYS A 180 1.06 -6.58 26.27
C LYS A 180 0.72 -5.25 25.60
N THR A 181 0.00 -4.40 26.32
CA THR A 181 -0.31 -3.02 25.94
C THR A 181 0.55 -2.07 26.76
N ILE A 182 1.11 -1.06 26.11
CA ILE A 182 1.95 0.00 26.68
C ILE A 182 1.24 1.32 26.38
N GLU A 183 0.57 1.88 27.38
CA GLU A 183 -0.03 3.21 27.29
C GLU A 183 1.08 4.26 27.43
N VAL A 184 1.29 5.09 26.42
CA VAL A 184 2.49 5.96 26.33
C VAL A 184 2.27 7.37 26.91
N GLY A 185 1.05 7.90 26.79
CA GLY A 185 0.70 9.24 27.27
C GLY A 185 1.28 10.38 26.42
N ALA A 186 1.07 11.62 26.85
CA ALA A 186 1.57 12.80 26.14
C ALA A 186 3.08 13.01 26.37
N ARG A 187 3.82 13.34 25.31
CA ARG A 187 5.29 13.48 25.32
C ARG A 187 5.75 14.63 24.43
N THR A 188 6.90 15.22 24.77
CA THR A 188 7.59 16.24 23.95
C THR A 188 8.98 15.78 23.48
N THR A 189 9.25 14.48 23.58
CA THR A 189 10.47 13.82 23.14
C THR A 189 10.10 12.52 22.42
N THR A 190 11.01 12.03 21.59
CA THR A 190 10.82 10.82 20.78
C THR A 190 10.29 9.64 21.61
N LEU A 191 9.31 8.92 21.08
CA LEU A 191 8.99 7.59 21.53
C LEU A 191 9.92 6.60 20.83
N GLU A 192 10.91 6.11 21.58
CA GLU A 192 11.78 5.01 21.16
C GLU A 192 11.07 3.66 21.41
N ILE A 193 10.83 2.91 20.35
CA ILE A 193 10.26 1.56 20.39
C ILE A 193 11.37 0.56 20.04
N SER A 194 12.06 0.07 21.07
CA SER A 194 13.12 -0.94 20.99
C SER A 194 12.73 -2.28 21.62
N GLU A 195 11.55 -2.40 22.23
CA GLU A 195 10.96 -3.66 22.69
C GLU A 195 9.91 -4.13 21.65
N GLY A 196 9.93 -5.41 21.32
CA GLY A 196 9.06 -6.02 20.32
C GLY A 196 8.35 -7.27 20.84
N GLY A 197 7.31 -7.70 20.15
CA GLY A 197 6.55 -8.90 20.49
C GLY A 197 7.05 -10.17 19.80
N SER A 198 6.10 -11.04 19.47
CA SER A 198 6.31 -12.28 18.71
C SER A 198 5.10 -12.54 17.79
N PRO A 199 5.14 -13.52 16.86
CA PRO A 199 3.96 -13.92 16.08
C PRO A 199 2.75 -14.31 16.95
N GLN A 200 2.99 -14.77 18.17
CA GLN A 200 1.98 -15.18 19.14
C GLN A 200 1.40 -14.01 19.95
N GLY A 201 2.00 -12.82 19.87
CA GLY A 201 1.52 -11.63 20.57
C GLY A 201 2.45 -10.44 20.36
N TYR A 202 1.93 -9.41 19.71
CA TYR A 202 2.58 -8.14 19.43
C TYR A 202 2.62 -7.28 20.70
N LEU A 203 3.55 -6.33 20.76
CA LEU A 203 3.49 -5.23 21.73
C LEU A 203 2.69 -4.06 21.16
N LEU A 204 1.57 -3.74 21.80
CA LEU A 204 0.71 -2.62 21.43
C LEU A 204 1.15 -1.36 22.19
N TYR A 205 1.85 -0.47 21.50
CA TYR A 205 2.07 0.90 21.94
C TYR A 205 0.83 1.72 21.61
N LYS A 206 0.26 2.38 22.62
CA LYS A 206 -1.05 3.01 22.50
C LYS A 206 -1.07 4.46 22.97
N GLY A 207 -1.37 5.32 22.01
CA GLY A 207 -1.94 6.65 22.15
C GLY A 207 -1.21 7.70 22.97
N GLY A 208 -1.84 8.87 22.99
CA GLY A 208 -1.27 10.11 23.51
C GLY A 208 -0.80 11.05 22.41
N THR A 209 -0.51 12.29 22.78
CA THR A 209 0.06 13.28 21.86
C THR A 209 1.56 13.29 22.00
N ILE A 210 2.28 12.93 20.93
CA ILE A 210 3.72 13.09 20.82
C ILE A 210 3.95 14.32 19.95
N ASP A 211 4.22 15.44 20.58
CA ASP A 211 4.53 16.72 19.94
C ASP A 211 5.96 17.12 20.29
N VAL A 212 6.90 16.81 19.40
CA VAL A 212 8.33 17.08 19.64
C VAL A 212 8.77 18.50 19.25
N ARG A 213 7.83 19.39 18.88
CA ARG A 213 8.01 20.86 18.80
C ARG A 213 9.28 21.33 18.07
N ASP A 214 9.58 20.72 16.93
CA ASP A 214 10.77 21.01 16.11
C ASP A 214 12.12 20.74 16.81
N ALA A 215 12.12 19.96 17.89
CA ALA A 215 13.29 19.70 18.73
C ALA A 215 13.88 18.28 18.58
N GLN A 216 13.26 17.39 17.79
CA GLN A 216 13.73 16.03 17.54
C GLN A 216 13.61 15.68 16.04
N PRO A 217 14.53 14.85 15.49
CA PRO A 217 14.45 14.39 14.10
C PRO A 217 13.17 13.59 13.84
N PHE A 218 12.72 12.81 14.82
CA PHE A 218 11.53 11.96 14.74
C PHE A 218 10.65 12.14 15.97
N ALA A 219 9.34 11.89 15.84
CA ALA A 219 8.45 11.83 16.99
C ALA A 219 8.25 10.38 17.50
N VAL A 220 8.20 9.40 16.59
CA VAL A 220 8.24 7.96 16.92
C VAL A 220 9.37 7.30 16.13
N ARG A 221 10.12 6.41 16.77
CA ARG A 221 11.17 5.58 16.15
C ARG A 221 10.92 4.11 16.48
N ILE A 222 10.70 3.29 15.46
CA ILE A 222 10.38 1.85 15.57
C ILE A 222 11.60 1.03 15.14
N ALA A 223 12.25 0.39 16.11
CA ALA A 223 13.48 -0.39 15.91
C ALA A 223 13.33 -1.87 16.30
N ALA A 224 12.10 -2.33 16.56
CA ALA A 224 11.77 -3.68 17.01
C ALA A 224 10.63 -4.31 16.17
N PRO A 225 10.59 -5.65 16.03
CA PRO A 225 9.55 -6.34 15.30
C PRO A 225 8.30 -6.67 16.14
N TYR A 226 7.20 -7.05 15.49
CA TYR A 226 5.93 -7.41 16.14
C TYR A 226 5.40 -6.29 17.04
N VAL A 227 5.32 -5.09 16.46
CA VAL A 227 4.91 -3.85 17.12
C VAL A 227 3.59 -3.36 16.51
N ILE A 228 2.68 -2.88 17.34
CA ILE A 228 1.51 -2.09 16.91
C ILE A 228 1.65 -0.68 17.50
N VAL A 229 1.58 0.35 16.67
CA VAL A 229 1.51 1.77 17.07
C VAL A 229 0.11 2.29 16.75
N ARG A 230 -0.71 2.49 17.79
CA ARG A 230 -2.13 2.80 17.64
C ARG A 230 -2.59 4.07 18.35
N GLY A 231 -3.41 4.88 17.69
CA GLY A 231 -4.22 5.92 18.33
C GLY A 231 -3.45 7.15 18.83
N PHE A 232 -2.27 7.43 18.27
CA PHE A 232 -1.46 8.59 18.62
C PHE A 232 -1.86 9.83 17.81
N THR A 233 -1.65 11.02 18.40
CA THR A 233 -1.41 12.25 17.62
C THR A 233 0.09 12.46 17.57
N VAL A 234 0.70 12.35 16.40
CA VAL A 234 2.15 12.44 16.19
C VAL A 234 2.47 13.68 15.37
N LYS A 235 3.17 14.64 15.97
CA LYS A 235 3.43 15.92 15.30
C LYS A 235 4.73 16.62 15.68
N GLY A 236 5.06 17.64 14.90
CA GLY A 236 6.14 18.57 15.21
C GLY A 236 7.55 17.99 15.04
N ALA A 237 7.72 16.82 14.41
CA ALA A 237 9.03 16.28 14.08
C ALA A 237 9.79 17.23 13.13
N GLN A 238 11.12 17.25 13.23
CA GLN A 238 11.96 17.94 12.25
C GLN A 238 11.90 17.19 10.93
N GLN A 239 12.31 15.92 10.87
CA GLN A 239 12.38 15.15 9.62
C GLN A 239 11.12 14.31 9.39
N ASP A 240 10.99 13.15 10.04
CA ASP A 240 9.86 12.23 9.83
C ASP A 240 9.00 12.11 11.09
N ALA A 241 7.68 12.08 10.97
CA ALA A 241 6.85 11.91 12.17
C ALA A 241 7.02 10.51 12.78
N ILE A 242 6.93 9.45 11.96
CA ILE A 242 7.19 8.06 12.38
C ILE A 242 8.29 7.46 11.51
N ARG A 243 9.45 7.14 12.11
CA ARG A 243 10.56 6.44 11.47
C ARG A 243 10.52 4.95 11.80
N ILE A 244 10.61 4.10 10.77
CA ILE A 244 10.79 2.65 10.88
C ILE A 244 12.23 2.31 10.50
N GLU A 245 12.92 1.54 11.33
CA GLU A 245 14.28 1.10 11.07
C GLU A 245 14.31 -0.19 10.22
N PRO A 246 15.35 -0.43 9.39
CA PRO A 246 15.37 -1.54 8.43
C PRO A 246 15.31 -2.94 9.06
N ASN A 247 15.72 -3.07 10.33
CA ASN A 247 15.71 -4.33 11.06
C ASN A 247 14.36 -4.64 11.74
N ALA A 248 13.39 -3.73 11.69
CA ALA A 248 12.02 -4.04 12.08
C ALA A 248 11.35 -4.93 11.02
N HIS A 249 10.29 -5.62 11.41
CA HIS A 249 9.34 -6.32 10.53
C HIS A 249 8.08 -6.62 11.36
N ASP A 250 6.97 -7.01 10.73
CA ASP A 250 5.70 -7.23 11.46
C ASP A 250 5.29 -5.99 12.26
N VAL A 251 5.26 -4.83 11.59
CA VAL A 251 4.92 -3.54 12.19
C VAL A 251 3.54 -3.11 11.70
N VAL A 252 2.63 -2.78 12.62
CA VAL A 252 1.32 -2.21 12.32
C VAL A 252 1.29 -0.77 12.82
N ILE A 253 1.03 0.20 11.94
CA ILE A 253 0.80 1.61 12.28
C ILE A 253 -0.64 1.92 11.92
N GLU A 254 -1.49 2.18 12.91
CA GLU A 254 -2.93 2.36 12.67
C GLU A 254 -3.65 3.35 13.56
N GLU A 255 -4.75 3.93 13.06
CA GLU A 255 -5.61 4.86 13.81
C GLU A 255 -4.87 6.11 14.34
N ASN A 256 -3.73 6.48 13.75
CA ASN A 256 -2.94 7.64 14.16
C ASN A 256 -3.31 8.90 13.37
N ASP A 257 -3.13 10.07 13.98
CA ASP A 257 -3.17 11.40 13.35
C ASP A 257 -1.74 11.93 13.27
N VAL A 258 -1.25 12.13 12.05
CA VAL A 258 0.17 12.43 11.76
C VAL A 258 0.27 13.75 11.00
N SER A 259 0.98 14.74 11.56
CA SER A 259 1.02 16.11 11.00
C SER A 259 2.26 16.94 11.38
N GLU A 260 2.44 18.11 10.76
CA GLU A 260 3.44 19.12 11.12
C GLU A 260 4.92 18.64 11.13
N TRP A 261 5.25 17.60 10.37
CA TRP A 261 6.63 17.14 10.16
C TRP A 261 7.33 17.93 9.03
N GLY A 262 8.65 17.84 8.95
CA GLY A 262 9.44 18.28 7.80
C GLY A 262 10.22 19.58 8.03
N ARG A 263 11.50 19.53 7.63
CA ARG A 263 12.46 20.64 7.76
C ARG A 263 12.23 21.68 6.68
N PHE A 264 12.52 22.94 6.99
CA PHE A 264 12.48 24.02 6.00
C PHE A 264 13.64 23.89 5.01
N ARG A 265 13.36 24.06 3.71
CA ARG A 265 14.38 24.12 2.65
C ARG A 265 14.52 25.51 2.03
N ARG A 266 13.42 26.08 1.55
CA ARG A 266 13.40 27.40 0.88
C ARG A 266 12.00 28.00 0.82
N VAL A 267 11.90 29.26 0.43
CA VAL A 267 10.65 29.84 -0.12
C VAL A 267 10.72 29.75 -1.64
N ASN A 268 9.64 29.37 -2.32
CA ASN A 268 9.58 29.36 -3.79
C ASN A 268 9.14 30.72 -4.37
N TYR A 269 9.10 30.86 -5.70
CA TYR A 269 8.69 32.12 -6.33
C TYR A 269 7.24 32.51 -6.03
N ALA A 270 6.38 31.54 -5.67
CA ALA A 270 4.99 31.77 -5.30
C ALA A 270 4.82 32.17 -3.81
N GLY A 271 5.92 32.33 -3.07
CA GLY A 271 5.90 32.69 -1.64
C GLY A 271 5.61 31.52 -0.69
N TRP A 272 5.50 30.29 -1.21
CA TRP A 272 5.27 29.09 -0.42
C TRP A 272 6.55 28.59 0.25
N LYS A 273 6.42 28.09 1.48
CA LYS A 273 7.52 27.45 2.19
C LYS A 273 7.63 25.99 1.74
N ILE A 274 8.77 25.64 1.17
CA ILE A 274 9.08 24.31 0.65
C ILE A 274 9.90 23.52 1.66
N GLY A 275 9.53 22.26 1.87
CA GLY A 275 10.19 21.32 2.76
C GLY A 275 11.47 20.72 2.18
N MET A 276 12.24 20.06 3.04
CA MET A 276 13.32 19.17 2.60
C MET A 276 12.74 17.96 1.85
N ASN A 277 13.51 17.46 0.88
CA ASN A 277 13.07 16.34 0.06
C ASN A 277 12.97 15.06 0.89
N MET A 278 11.89 14.29 0.71
CA MET A 278 11.64 12.99 1.35
C MET A 278 11.43 13.01 2.87
N ASP A 279 11.33 14.18 3.50
CA ASP A 279 10.89 14.29 4.91
C ASP A 279 9.42 13.85 5.03
N SER A 280 9.12 12.77 5.77
CA SER A 280 7.88 12.01 5.55
C SER A 280 7.02 11.78 6.80
N GLY A 281 5.71 11.67 6.61
CA GLY A 281 4.78 11.36 7.71
C GLY A 281 5.11 10.00 8.33
N ILE A 282 5.28 8.98 7.49
CA ILE A 282 5.80 7.67 7.89
C ILE A 282 6.93 7.26 6.93
N ALA A 283 8.10 6.94 7.45
CA ALA A 283 9.32 6.78 6.67
C ALA A 283 10.11 5.50 6.99
N ALA A 284 10.70 4.89 5.96
CA ALA A 284 11.70 3.83 6.09
C ALA A 284 12.81 4.01 5.05
N TYR A 285 14.07 3.73 5.41
CA TYR A 285 15.23 3.88 4.52
C TYR A 285 16.19 2.69 4.68
N CYS A 286 16.12 1.75 3.75
CA CYS A 286 16.75 0.43 3.88
C CYS A 286 18.08 0.28 3.12
N ARG A 287 18.60 1.35 2.50
CA ARG A 287 19.77 1.41 1.58
C ARG A 287 21.10 0.76 2.04
N LYS A 288 21.20 0.24 3.26
CA LYS A 288 22.44 -0.25 3.90
C LYS A 288 22.26 -1.50 4.78
N GLY A 289 21.09 -2.14 4.80
CA GLY A 289 20.76 -3.16 5.78
C GLY A 289 19.62 -4.08 5.33
N PRO A 290 19.11 -4.95 6.21
CA PRO A 290 18.06 -5.90 5.86
C PRO A 290 16.84 -5.18 5.28
N SER A 291 16.21 -5.81 4.29
CA SER A 291 15.02 -5.30 3.65
C SER A 291 13.81 -5.41 4.58
N LEU A 292 13.37 -4.28 5.12
CA LEU A 292 12.13 -4.16 5.91
C LEU A 292 10.96 -4.81 5.16
N GLU A 293 10.27 -5.76 5.79
CA GLU A 293 9.10 -6.46 5.23
C GLU A 293 7.91 -6.40 6.20
N ARG A 294 6.71 -6.76 5.72
CA ARG A 294 5.52 -7.01 6.57
C ARG A 294 5.14 -5.81 7.44
N VAL A 295 5.21 -4.61 6.85
CA VAL A 295 4.64 -3.38 7.45
C VAL A 295 3.22 -3.16 6.95
N ILE A 296 2.32 -2.89 7.87
CA ILE A 296 0.93 -2.53 7.63
C ILE A 296 0.71 -1.09 8.10
N ILE A 297 0.33 -0.19 7.20
CA ILE A 297 -0.07 1.18 7.52
C ILE A 297 -1.55 1.29 7.18
N GLN A 298 -2.42 1.39 8.20
CA GLN A 298 -3.87 1.38 7.97
C GLN A 298 -4.69 2.33 8.83
N ASN A 299 -5.79 2.87 8.29
CA ASN A 299 -6.71 3.75 9.03
C ASN A 299 -6.04 4.99 9.68
N ASN A 300 -4.89 5.45 9.17
CA ASN A 300 -4.23 6.66 9.68
C ASN A 300 -4.70 7.89 8.92
N LYS A 301 -4.63 9.05 9.57
CA LYS A 301 -4.64 10.37 8.93
C LYS A 301 -3.21 10.86 8.83
N ILE A 302 -2.75 11.16 7.62
CA ILE A 302 -1.38 11.61 7.38
C ILE A 302 -1.47 12.89 6.55
N HIS A 303 -1.33 14.03 7.22
CA HIS A 303 -1.74 15.29 6.61
C HIS A 303 -0.95 16.51 7.05
N HIS A 304 -0.98 17.55 6.22
CA HIS A 304 -0.44 18.87 6.54
C HIS A 304 1.00 18.79 7.09
N PRO A 305 1.99 18.41 6.25
CA PRO A 305 3.38 18.64 6.56
C PRO A 305 3.59 20.13 6.89
N ARG A 306 4.66 20.44 7.63
CA ARG A 306 4.99 21.80 8.06
C ARG A 306 5.18 22.75 6.86
N TYR A 307 5.67 22.21 5.75
CA TYR A 307 6.00 22.88 4.48
C TYR A 307 5.59 21.98 3.30
N GLY A 308 5.40 22.52 2.09
CA GLY A 308 4.99 21.75 0.91
C GLY A 308 6.15 21.31 0.01
N ALA A 309 5.82 20.66 -1.11
CA ALA A 309 6.69 20.53 -2.28
C ALA A 309 6.46 21.68 -3.28
N ASN A 310 7.41 21.93 -4.18
CA ASN A 310 7.12 22.72 -5.38
C ASN A 310 6.24 21.93 -6.36
N SER A 311 5.49 22.64 -7.20
CA SER A 311 4.77 22.03 -8.33
C SER A 311 5.66 21.89 -9.56
N TRP A 312 5.17 21.20 -10.59
CA TRP A 312 5.82 21.10 -11.90
C TRP A 312 6.03 22.45 -12.60
N SER A 313 5.37 23.52 -12.15
CA SER A 313 5.65 24.90 -12.58
C SER A 313 7.07 25.40 -12.23
N GLU A 314 7.85 24.63 -11.45
CA GLU A 314 9.24 24.91 -11.08
C GLU A 314 10.24 23.84 -11.60
N GLY A 315 9.77 22.89 -12.40
CA GLY A 315 10.44 21.61 -12.64
C GLY A 315 9.98 20.55 -11.64
N HIS A 316 10.67 19.40 -11.62
CA HIS A 316 10.28 18.23 -10.82
C HIS A 316 9.93 18.62 -9.37
N PRO A 317 8.76 18.20 -8.84
CA PRO A 317 8.41 18.35 -7.44
C PRO A 317 9.50 17.85 -6.51
N ALA A 318 9.77 18.62 -5.46
CA ALA A 318 10.70 18.25 -4.42
C ALA A 318 10.21 18.79 -3.06
N GLY A 319 10.06 17.91 -2.09
CA GLY A 319 9.49 18.22 -0.78
C GLY A 319 9.11 16.95 0.01
N PRO A 320 8.15 17.04 0.94
CA PRO A 320 7.78 15.93 1.82
C PRO A 320 6.84 14.93 1.14
N ASN A 321 6.87 13.68 1.59
CA ASN A 321 5.88 12.66 1.24
C ASN A 321 4.97 12.35 2.44
N ALA A 322 3.81 11.74 2.25
CA ALA A 322 3.03 11.23 3.38
C ALA A 322 3.59 9.89 3.87
N ILE A 323 3.91 8.99 2.94
CA ILE A 323 4.55 7.70 3.21
C ILE A 323 5.72 7.53 2.24
N LEU A 324 6.92 7.21 2.76
CA LEU A 324 8.13 6.98 1.96
C LEU A 324 8.91 5.75 2.39
N PHE A 325 9.17 4.83 1.47
CA PHE A 325 9.95 3.62 1.69
C PHE A 325 11.12 3.56 0.68
N SER A 326 12.30 4.00 1.09
CA SER A 326 13.51 4.05 0.24
C SER A 326 14.25 2.71 0.25
N GLN A 327 14.24 2.02 -0.90
CA GLN A 327 14.95 0.76 -1.17
C GLN A 327 14.64 -0.38 -0.16
N CYS A 328 13.42 -0.40 0.38
CA CYS A 328 12.97 -1.38 1.36
C CYS A 328 12.41 -2.66 0.71
N GLY A 329 12.03 -3.64 1.55
CA GLY A 329 11.52 -4.92 1.10
C GLY A 329 10.09 -4.86 0.59
N GLY A 330 9.41 -6.00 0.69
CA GLY A 330 8.07 -6.18 0.18
C GLY A 330 7.08 -6.71 1.21
N ASN A 331 6.00 -7.29 0.70
CA ASN A 331 4.93 -7.86 1.49
C ASN A 331 4.33 -6.83 2.45
N HIS A 332 4.16 -5.58 1.99
CA HIS A 332 3.56 -4.49 2.77
C HIS A 332 2.05 -4.35 2.49
N VAL A 333 1.33 -3.67 3.38
CA VAL A 333 -0.08 -3.28 3.15
C VAL A 333 -0.29 -1.83 3.56
N PHE A 334 -0.71 -1.00 2.61
CA PHE A 334 -1.07 0.40 2.82
C PHE A 334 -2.56 0.56 2.52
N ARG A 335 -3.43 0.62 3.55
CA ARG A 335 -4.89 0.58 3.32
C ARG A 335 -5.74 1.51 4.17
N PHE A 336 -6.82 2.02 3.60
CA PHE A 336 -7.82 2.84 4.32
C PHE A 336 -7.25 4.10 5.03
N ASN A 337 -6.08 4.60 4.61
CA ASN A 337 -5.53 5.84 5.15
C ASN A 337 -6.18 7.06 4.47
N GLU A 338 -6.32 8.16 5.23
CA GLU A 338 -6.68 9.48 4.73
C GLU A 338 -5.39 10.31 4.60
N ILE A 339 -4.92 10.50 3.37
CA ILE A 339 -3.72 11.29 3.04
C ILE A 339 -4.17 12.57 2.34
N TYR A 340 -3.91 13.73 2.95
CA TYR A 340 -4.36 15.02 2.42
C TYR A 340 -3.52 16.19 2.94
N SER A 341 -3.61 17.34 2.28
CA SER A 341 -3.04 18.60 2.79
C SER A 341 -3.90 19.80 2.38
N ASP A 342 -3.32 20.98 2.26
CA ASP A 342 -3.92 22.17 1.66
C ASP A 342 -2.95 22.87 0.69
N GLU A 343 -3.46 23.83 -0.09
CA GLU A 343 -2.67 24.57 -1.08
C GLU A 343 -1.45 25.26 -0.43
N GLY A 344 -0.29 25.15 -1.08
CA GLY A 344 0.99 25.56 -0.51
C GLY A 344 1.68 24.53 0.40
N ARG A 345 0.99 23.43 0.76
CA ARG A 345 1.54 22.33 1.58
C ARG A 345 1.31 20.94 0.98
N TYR A 346 1.10 20.84 -0.33
CA TYR A 346 1.01 19.57 -1.06
C TYR A 346 2.28 18.73 -0.87
N PHE A 347 2.15 17.41 -0.94
CA PHE A 347 3.26 16.47 -0.96
C PHE A 347 4.06 16.57 -2.27
N MET A 348 5.25 15.95 -2.32
CA MET A 348 5.91 15.54 -3.56
C MET A 348 5.06 14.41 -4.16
N ASP A 349 5.25 13.18 -3.71
CA ASP A 349 4.33 12.05 -3.86
C ASP A 349 3.60 11.82 -2.55
N ALA A 350 2.36 11.35 -2.60
CA ALA A 350 1.66 11.01 -1.37
C ALA A 350 2.19 9.69 -0.78
N ILE A 351 2.22 8.62 -1.58
CA ILE A 351 2.88 7.35 -1.23
C ILE A 351 3.95 7.09 -2.29
N GLY A 352 5.22 6.95 -1.88
CA GLY A 352 6.32 6.70 -2.82
C GLY A 352 7.58 6.15 -2.15
N GLY A 353 8.70 6.22 -2.85
CA GLY A 353 9.96 5.72 -2.34
C GLY A 353 11.15 6.04 -3.23
N GLU A 354 12.12 5.13 -3.21
CA GLU A 354 13.26 5.10 -4.12
C GLU A 354 13.62 3.61 -4.33
N GLU A 355 14.26 3.19 -5.41
CA GLU A 355 14.78 3.96 -6.54
C GLU A 355 14.07 3.55 -7.84
N ASN A 356 13.54 4.53 -8.56
CA ASN A 356 12.53 4.37 -9.63
C ASN A 356 13.06 3.62 -10.87
N PHE A 357 14.39 3.62 -11.03
CA PHE A 357 15.13 2.93 -12.10
C PHE A 357 16.06 1.87 -11.49
N SER A 358 15.47 0.91 -10.77
CA SER A 358 16.20 -0.19 -10.12
C SER A 358 15.39 -1.48 -10.04
N ASP A 359 16.00 -2.58 -9.59
CA ASP A 359 15.36 -3.82 -9.18
C ASP A 359 15.07 -3.90 -7.66
N ILE A 360 15.32 -2.80 -6.93
CA ILE A 360 15.08 -2.65 -5.49
C ILE A 360 14.12 -1.51 -5.11
N GLY A 361 13.52 -0.83 -6.09
CA GLY A 361 12.58 0.27 -5.89
C GLY A 361 11.25 -0.08 -5.22
N PHE A 362 10.46 0.95 -4.91
CA PHE A 362 9.26 0.84 -4.10
C PHE A 362 7.97 0.66 -4.92
N PRO A 363 7.02 -0.20 -4.50
CA PRO A 363 7.22 -1.31 -3.57
C PRO A 363 8.03 -2.44 -4.23
N ASN A 364 8.87 -3.12 -3.43
CA ASN A 364 9.72 -4.17 -3.98
C ASN A 364 8.91 -5.37 -4.51
N SER A 365 8.11 -5.95 -3.62
CA SER A 365 7.36 -7.17 -3.91
C SER A 365 6.10 -7.32 -3.06
N ASP A 366 5.17 -8.16 -3.51
CA ASP A 366 4.00 -8.72 -2.83
C ASP A 366 3.14 -7.71 -2.01
N THR A 367 3.14 -6.45 -2.41
CA THR A 367 2.58 -5.33 -1.64
C THR A 367 1.19 -4.92 -2.12
N ASP A 368 0.31 -4.61 -1.17
CA ASP A 368 -1.04 -4.13 -1.40
C ASP A 368 -1.19 -2.64 -1.05
N ILE A 369 -1.72 -1.83 -1.96
CA ILE A 369 -2.05 -0.41 -1.72
C ILE A 369 -3.52 -0.21 -2.06
N TYR A 370 -4.42 -0.13 -1.07
CA TYR A 370 -5.85 -0.17 -1.36
C TYR A 370 -6.81 0.57 -0.44
N GLY A 371 -7.91 1.08 -1.01
CA GLY A 371 -8.96 1.75 -0.26
C GLY A 371 -8.54 3.05 0.44
N ASN A 372 -7.36 3.60 0.11
CA ASN A 372 -6.90 4.87 0.66
C ASN A 372 -7.62 6.04 -0.02
N ILE A 373 -7.78 7.14 0.70
CA ILE A 373 -8.13 8.45 0.16
C ILE A 373 -6.82 9.23 0.07
N ILE A 374 -6.42 9.63 -1.13
CA ILE A 374 -5.13 10.27 -1.40
C ILE A 374 -5.38 11.59 -2.12
N MET A 375 -4.90 12.68 -1.53
CA MET A 375 -5.09 14.03 -2.03
C MET A 375 -3.82 14.86 -1.96
N HIS A 376 -3.74 15.88 -2.82
CA HIS A 376 -2.82 17.03 -2.65
C HIS A 376 -1.33 16.64 -2.73
N ALA A 377 -0.93 16.02 -3.83
CA ALA A 377 0.46 15.73 -4.18
C ALA A 377 0.83 16.47 -5.48
N TRP A 378 2.03 17.04 -5.57
CA TRP A 378 2.47 17.72 -6.79
C TRP A 378 3.00 16.79 -7.86
N ASP A 379 3.31 15.54 -7.52
CA ASP A 379 3.72 14.51 -8.45
C ASP A 379 2.75 13.31 -8.40
N ASP A 380 3.20 12.13 -7.95
CA ASP A 380 2.44 10.91 -8.04
C ASP A 380 1.57 10.69 -6.77
N ALA A 381 0.28 10.33 -6.93
CA ALA A 381 -0.52 9.94 -5.77
C ALA A 381 -0.02 8.62 -5.17
N ILE A 382 0.41 7.70 -6.04
CA ILE A 382 1.12 6.48 -5.69
C ILE A 382 2.27 6.31 -6.68
N GLU A 383 3.49 6.59 -6.25
CA GLU A 383 4.70 6.16 -6.95
C GLU A 383 4.95 4.69 -6.61
N ALA A 384 4.89 3.83 -7.63
CA ALA A 384 5.19 2.41 -7.54
C ALA A 384 6.20 2.06 -8.64
N GLU A 385 7.45 2.50 -8.49
CA GLU A 385 8.49 2.51 -9.52
C GLU A 385 9.73 1.68 -9.13
N GLY A 386 10.47 1.20 -10.13
CA GLY A 386 11.59 0.27 -9.97
C GLY A 386 11.14 -1.18 -9.89
N ALA A 387 11.46 -1.86 -8.79
CA ALA A 387 11.43 -3.31 -8.63
C ALA A 387 10.11 -3.98 -9.05
N ASN A 388 9.03 -3.68 -8.31
CA ASN A 388 7.65 -4.06 -8.58
C ASN A 388 7.42 -5.55 -8.90
N ARG A 389 7.08 -6.38 -7.92
CA ARG A 389 6.82 -7.81 -8.14
C ARG A 389 5.57 -8.28 -7.42
N ASN A 390 4.47 -8.60 -8.13
CA ASN A 390 3.15 -8.88 -7.51
C ASN A 390 2.61 -7.69 -6.66
N VAL A 391 2.90 -6.46 -7.06
CA VAL A 391 2.35 -5.25 -6.43
C VAL A 391 0.92 -5.01 -6.93
N ARG A 392 -0.01 -4.72 -6.01
CA ARG A 392 -1.45 -4.65 -6.27
C ARG A 392 -2.03 -3.37 -5.69
N ILE A 393 -2.55 -2.52 -6.57
CA ILE A 393 -2.99 -1.15 -6.26
C ILE A 393 -4.46 -1.02 -6.65
N TRP A 394 -5.38 -0.99 -5.68
CA TRP A 394 -6.81 -1.04 -5.99
C TRP A 394 -7.76 -0.26 -5.09
N GLY A 395 -8.89 0.18 -5.65
CA GLY A 395 -9.96 0.80 -4.86
C GLY A 395 -9.57 2.10 -4.14
N ASN A 396 -8.42 2.70 -4.45
CA ASN A 396 -8.02 3.99 -3.90
C ASN A 396 -8.82 5.10 -4.59
N TYR A 397 -9.10 6.17 -3.84
CA TYR A 397 -9.63 7.41 -4.38
C TYR A 397 -8.53 8.46 -4.40
N LEU A 398 -8.24 9.01 -5.58
CA LEU A 398 -7.12 9.91 -5.86
C LEU A 398 -7.68 11.25 -6.33
N ASP A 399 -7.22 12.38 -5.80
CA ASP A 399 -7.77 13.71 -6.12
C ASP A 399 -6.75 14.85 -5.95
N ARG A 400 -6.68 15.75 -6.94
CA ARG A 400 -5.72 16.87 -7.01
C ARG A 400 -4.27 16.39 -6.83
N THR A 401 -3.86 15.47 -7.70
CA THR A 401 -2.48 15.04 -7.89
C THR A 401 -2.04 15.31 -9.33
N THR A 402 -0.75 15.19 -9.69
CA THR A 402 -0.35 15.24 -11.11
C THR A 402 -0.68 13.91 -11.78
N THR A 403 -0.14 12.82 -11.24
CA THR A 403 -0.41 11.46 -11.70
C THR A 403 -1.31 10.73 -10.70
N GLY A 404 -2.11 9.78 -11.18
CA GLY A 404 -2.81 8.84 -10.31
C GLY A 404 -1.86 7.78 -9.73
N VAL A 405 -1.38 6.87 -10.56
CA VAL A 405 -0.47 5.78 -10.17
C VAL A 405 0.69 5.73 -11.14
N ALA A 406 1.92 5.81 -10.65
CA ALA A 406 3.11 5.79 -11.46
C ALA A 406 3.87 4.47 -11.33
N THR A 407 4.42 4.03 -12.46
CA THR A 407 5.09 2.75 -12.64
C THR A 407 6.23 2.84 -13.68
N THR A 408 6.84 4.01 -13.86
CA THR A 408 8.04 4.26 -14.68
C THR A 408 9.32 4.09 -13.82
N VAL A 409 9.84 2.88 -13.61
CA VAL A 409 9.60 1.65 -14.38
C VAL A 409 8.99 0.52 -13.57
N THR A 410 8.59 -0.55 -14.26
CA THR A 410 8.29 -1.84 -13.66
C THR A 410 9.37 -2.80 -14.16
N GLN A 411 10.40 -3.04 -13.36
CA GLN A 411 11.55 -3.85 -13.74
C GLN A 411 11.20 -5.34 -13.74
N VAL A 412 10.67 -5.86 -12.64
CA VAL A 412 10.46 -7.30 -12.47
C VAL A 412 9.07 -7.72 -12.93
N GLY A 413 8.03 -7.03 -12.46
CA GLY A 413 6.62 -7.35 -12.70
C GLY A 413 6.11 -8.64 -12.04
N PRO A 414 4.78 -8.86 -12.00
CA PRO A 414 3.74 -7.95 -12.51
C PRO A 414 3.29 -6.88 -11.49
N VAL A 415 2.77 -5.77 -12.00
CA VAL A 415 1.96 -4.78 -11.24
C VAL A 415 0.50 -4.85 -11.68
N TYR A 416 -0.42 -4.69 -10.73
CA TYR A 416 -1.86 -4.64 -10.96
C TYR A 416 -2.44 -3.30 -10.47
N ILE A 417 -3.05 -2.52 -11.35
CA ILE A 417 -3.72 -1.25 -11.04
C ILE A 417 -5.21 -1.41 -11.38
N PHE A 418 -6.11 -1.53 -10.40
CA PHE A 418 -7.51 -1.81 -10.71
C PHE A 418 -8.56 -1.16 -9.80
N ARG A 419 -9.72 -0.81 -10.36
CA ARG A 419 -10.85 -0.22 -9.59
C ARG A 419 -10.52 1.04 -8.78
N ASN A 420 -9.41 1.71 -9.03
CA ASN A 420 -9.12 3.01 -8.44
C ASN A 420 -10.01 4.08 -9.09
N VAL A 421 -10.31 5.15 -8.36
CA VAL A 421 -11.04 6.32 -8.85
C VAL A 421 -10.08 7.50 -8.85
N TYR A 422 -9.77 8.07 -10.01
CA TYR A 422 -9.02 9.32 -10.12
C TYR A 422 -9.99 10.45 -10.47
N ASN A 423 -10.10 11.43 -9.59
CA ASN A 423 -11.14 12.45 -9.68
C ASN A 423 -10.68 13.73 -10.41
N ARG A 424 -9.74 14.46 -9.81
CA ARG A 424 -9.19 15.70 -10.38
C ARG A 424 -7.68 15.56 -10.50
N SER A 425 -7.13 16.09 -11.59
CA SER A 425 -5.69 16.28 -11.75
C SER A 425 -5.33 17.75 -11.55
N ARG A 426 -4.11 18.01 -11.07
CA ARG A 426 -3.55 19.35 -10.87
C ARG A 426 -2.02 19.28 -10.86
N GLN A 427 -1.37 19.83 -11.88
CA GLN A 427 0.08 19.73 -12.07
C GLN A 427 0.81 21.08 -11.96
N LEU A 428 0.21 22.16 -12.46
CA LEU A 428 0.89 23.46 -12.59
C LEU A 428 0.23 24.54 -11.74
N VAL A 429 0.78 24.89 -10.57
CA VAL A 429 0.21 25.95 -9.73
C VAL A 429 0.04 27.27 -10.48
N ASN A 430 1.01 27.66 -11.31
CA ASN A 430 1.05 28.95 -11.98
C ASN A 430 0.19 29.03 -13.25
N ARG A 431 -0.58 27.99 -13.57
CA ARG A 431 -1.55 27.96 -14.67
C ARG A 431 -2.97 27.90 -14.14
N ALA A 432 -3.89 28.57 -14.83
CA ALA A 432 -5.32 28.32 -14.61
C ALA A 432 -5.61 26.84 -14.89
N PRO A 433 -6.62 26.21 -14.25
CA PRO A 433 -6.92 24.79 -14.48
C PRO A 433 -7.16 24.45 -15.95
N ASP A 434 -7.69 25.37 -16.76
CA ASP A 434 -7.91 25.21 -18.21
C ASP A 434 -6.62 25.21 -19.05
N ASP A 435 -5.53 25.77 -18.54
CA ASP A 435 -4.19 25.81 -19.17
C ASP A 435 -3.22 24.79 -18.53
N ASP A 436 -3.74 23.87 -17.72
CA ASP A 436 -2.99 22.80 -17.07
C ASP A 436 -3.02 21.54 -17.96
N ASP A 437 -1.87 20.90 -18.15
CA ASP A 437 -1.73 19.69 -18.98
C ASP A 437 -2.41 18.47 -18.33
N ARG A 438 -2.52 18.48 -16.99
CA ARG A 438 -3.25 17.49 -16.16
C ARG A 438 -2.77 16.04 -16.32
N ASN A 439 -1.66 15.81 -17.01
CA ASN A 439 -0.91 14.56 -17.12
C ASN A 439 -1.80 13.30 -17.30
N VAL A 440 -1.38 12.14 -16.79
CA VAL A 440 -2.09 10.87 -16.95
C VAL A 440 -2.55 10.24 -15.64
N PHE A 441 -3.55 9.37 -15.72
CA PHE A 441 -3.87 8.48 -14.60
C PHE A 441 -2.73 7.50 -14.31
N ALA A 442 -2.20 6.81 -15.32
CA ALA A 442 -1.20 5.76 -15.15
C ALA A 442 0.10 6.04 -15.93
N LYS A 443 1.17 6.40 -15.21
CA LYS A 443 2.53 6.59 -15.75
C LYS A 443 3.21 5.21 -15.85
N SER A 444 3.70 4.84 -17.04
CA SER A 444 3.94 3.43 -17.45
C SER A 444 5.16 3.27 -18.39
N GLY A 445 6.19 4.08 -18.20
CA GLY A 445 7.37 4.17 -19.07
C GLY A 445 8.37 3.02 -18.94
N THR A 446 9.42 3.08 -19.75
CA THR A 446 10.55 2.13 -19.75
C THR A 446 11.81 2.86 -20.22
N THR A 447 12.98 2.39 -19.81
CA THR A 447 14.26 2.82 -20.39
C THR A 447 14.93 1.64 -21.11
N ALA A 448 16.09 1.86 -21.73
CA ALA A 448 16.87 0.80 -22.35
C ALA A 448 17.48 -0.19 -21.32
N GLN A 449 17.70 0.27 -20.08
CA GLN A 449 18.29 -0.53 -19.00
C GLN A 449 17.22 -1.13 -18.07
N TRP A 450 16.11 -0.41 -17.85
CA TRP A 450 15.13 -0.71 -16.81
C TRP A 450 13.71 -0.77 -17.39
N GLY A 451 12.98 -1.84 -17.06
CA GLY A 451 11.59 -2.09 -17.47
C GLY A 451 11.34 -3.55 -17.85
N GLY A 452 10.42 -3.78 -18.79
CA GLY A 452 10.04 -5.11 -19.29
C GLY A 452 9.16 -5.95 -18.35
N GLY A 453 8.95 -5.53 -17.09
CA GLY A 453 7.99 -6.14 -16.19
C GLY A 453 6.53 -5.86 -16.61
N ARG A 454 5.67 -6.87 -16.50
CA ARG A 454 4.27 -6.80 -16.92
C ARG A 454 3.44 -5.82 -16.07
N ARG A 455 2.59 -5.03 -16.71
CA ARG A 455 1.56 -4.21 -16.04
C ARG A 455 0.17 -4.66 -16.46
N TYR A 456 -0.76 -4.63 -15.51
CA TYR A 456 -2.16 -4.99 -15.69
C TYR A 456 -3.03 -3.85 -15.16
N ILE A 457 -3.83 -3.24 -16.04
CA ILE A 457 -4.67 -2.08 -15.70
C ILE A 457 -6.13 -2.44 -15.98
N PHE A 458 -6.97 -2.52 -14.94
CA PHE A 458 -8.34 -3.04 -15.06
C PHE A 458 -9.39 -2.17 -14.37
N HIS A 459 -10.45 -1.78 -15.07
CA HIS A 459 -11.66 -1.18 -14.46
C HIS A 459 -11.41 0.05 -13.55
N ASN A 460 -10.34 0.82 -13.76
CA ASN A 460 -10.16 2.10 -13.08
C ASN A 460 -11.14 3.13 -13.66
N THR A 461 -11.60 4.05 -12.83
CA THR A 461 -12.55 5.10 -13.21
C THR A 461 -11.84 6.44 -13.18
N LEU A 462 -11.71 7.08 -14.32
CA LEU A 462 -11.18 8.44 -14.46
C LEU A 462 -12.39 9.37 -14.57
N LEU A 463 -12.63 10.17 -13.53
CA LEU A 463 -13.71 11.15 -13.57
C LEU A 463 -13.27 12.35 -14.39
N GLN A 464 -14.23 12.92 -15.12
CA GLN A 464 -14.09 14.22 -15.78
C GLN A 464 -14.93 15.20 -14.96
N SER A 465 -14.42 15.50 -13.76
CA SER A 465 -15.11 16.34 -12.78
C SER A 465 -15.41 17.72 -13.39
N PRO A 466 -16.59 18.33 -13.18
CA PRO A 466 -16.94 19.62 -13.81
C PRO A 466 -15.90 20.73 -13.54
N PRO A 467 -15.75 21.71 -14.44
CA PRO A 467 -14.88 22.87 -14.22
C PRO A 467 -15.21 23.60 -12.91
N GLU A 468 -14.19 24.22 -12.31
CA GLU A 468 -14.41 25.21 -11.25
C GLU A 468 -15.11 26.46 -11.81
N SER A 469 -15.66 27.32 -10.95
CA SER A 469 -16.43 28.49 -11.39
C SER A 469 -15.59 29.42 -12.28
N GLY A 470 -16.02 29.59 -13.54
CA GLY A 470 -15.32 30.38 -14.55
C GLY A 470 -14.40 29.58 -15.48
N GLY A 471 -14.14 28.30 -15.16
CA GLY A 471 -13.44 27.37 -16.05
C GLY A 471 -14.35 26.80 -17.15
N ARG A 472 -13.73 26.34 -18.24
CA ARG A 472 -14.38 25.79 -19.43
C ARG A 472 -14.28 24.27 -19.50
N PHE A 473 -13.18 23.68 -19.04
CA PHE A 473 -12.88 22.26 -19.25
C PHE A 473 -12.98 21.44 -17.95
N PRO A 474 -13.41 20.15 -18.02
CA PRO A 474 -13.42 19.28 -16.85
C PRO A 474 -12.03 19.11 -16.23
N LEU A 475 -11.96 18.88 -14.92
CA LEU A 475 -10.72 18.84 -14.13
C LEU A 475 -10.05 17.45 -14.08
N GLY A 476 -10.50 16.50 -14.89
CA GLY A 476 -9.94 15.14 -14.91
C GLY A 476 -8.53 15.08 -15.49
N ALA A 477 -7.91 13.89 -15.44
CA ALA A 477 -6.63 13.64 -16.11
C ALA A 477 -6.69 13.94 -17.62
N GLY A 478 -5.60 14.45 -18.18
CA GLY A 478 -5.45 14.70 -19.62
C GLY A 478 -5.34 13.42 -20.44
N GLY A 479 -4.75 12.36 -19.87
CA GLY A 479 -4.64 11.04 -20.50
C GLY A 479 -4.89 9.87 -19.56
N ALA A 480 -5.08 8.68 -20.14
CA ALA A 480 -5.33 7.46 -19.37
C ALA A 480 -4.03 6.74 -18.97
N ILE A 481 -3.18 6.42 -19.94
CA ILE A 481 -1.92 5.71 -19.76
C ILE A 481 -0.89 6.36 -20.70
N SER A 482 0.27 6.73 -20.19
CA SER A 482 1.44 7.20 -20.96
C SER A 482 2.73 6.80 -20.24
N GLY A 483 3.89 6.87 -20.89
CA GLY A 483 5.15 6.40 -20.33
C GLY A 483 6.37 6.78 -21.16
#